data_AF-A0A966QCV0-F1
#
_entry.id   AF-A0A966QCV0-F1
#
_cell.length_a   1.000
_cell.length_b   1.000
_cell.length_c   1.000
_cell.angle_alpha   90.00
_cell.angle_beta   90.00
_cell.angle_gamma   90.00
#
_symmetry.space_group_name_H-M   'P 1'
#
loop_
_entity.id
_entity.type
_entity.pdbx_description
1 polymer ?
#
loop_
_entity_poly.entity_id
_entity_poly.type
_entity_poly.pdbx_seq_one_letter_code
_entity_poly.pdbx_strand_id
1 'polypeptide(L)'
;MARQVLLLIWGAEAEQTKSAVQGPSQGPQPQTGPVEIVLANRGGSAVLASLEERLALACAGLGESTAGQLLALEALNPERRSALFEALLAEFRQLVRRLQQSLQGPTAASDQQNLWASQQPLLRERALQALVGAYTQLPREGELLPLGQALVSGAQLQQEDPELPDLLPSLRALLEGRPLLVDGQLLAPDEPRALLHLQLLLSNWVVRNAELIARQLLEACSGWPELRRTMLVPGLLPTRELERLRNQINSRERWQTLFERPVAIY
;
A
#
# COMPACT_ATOMS: atom_id res chain seq x y z
N MET A 1 10.45 -3.03 -5.30
CA MET A 1 9.29 -2.51 -6.07
C MET A 1 8.65 -1.31 -5.36
N ALA A 2 8.10 -1.49 -4.16
CA ALA A 2 7.55 -0.37 -3.37
C ALA A 2 8.52 0.80 -3.18
N ARG A 3 9.82 0.56 -2.97
CA ARG A 3 10.86 1.58 -2.68
C ARG A 3 10.87 2.84 -3.58
N GLN A 4 10.51 2.76 -4.87
CA GLN A 4 10.49 3.95 -5.75
C GLN A 4 9.15 4.70 -5.71
N VAL A 5 8.03 4.00 -5.55
CA VAL A 5 6.75 4.63 -5.21
C VAL A 5 6.87 5.31 -3.84
N LEU A 6 7.59 4.69 -2.90
CA LEU A 6 7.94 5.27 -1.61
C LEU A 6 8.80 6.54 -1.75
N LEU A 7 9.77 6.56 -2.67
CA LEU A 7 10.55 7.75 -2.98
C LEU A 7 9.71 8.86 -3.65
N LEU A 8 8.65 8.52 -4.39
CA LEU A 8 7.71 9.49 -4.95
C LEU A 8 6.70 10.00 -3.90
N ILE A 9 6.24 9.13 -3.00
CA ILE A 9 5.34 9.47 -1.90
C ILE A 9 6.06 10.38 -0.88
N TRP A 10 7.36 10.17 -0.66
CA TRP A 10 8.09 10.80 0.44
C TRP A 10 9.26 11.71 0.02
N GLY A 11 9.61 11.77 -1.27
CA GLY A 11 10.84 12.45 -1.71
C GLY A 11 12.12 11.77 -1.17
N ALA A 12 13.27 12.38 -1.42
CA ALA A 12 14.62 11.85 -1.11
C ALA A 12 14.94 11.66 0.40
N GLU A 13 13.95 11.59 1.29
CA GLU A 13 14.15 11.31 2.72
C GLU A 13 14.62 9.86 2.97
N ALA A 14 14.34 8.93 2.03
CA ALA A 14 14.73 7.52 2.18
C ALA A 14 16.23 7.24 1.91
N GLU A 15 16.99 8.17 1.34
CA GLU A 15 18.44 7.96 1.08
C GLU A 15 19.35 8.38 2.24
N GLN A 16 18.85 9.17 3.21
CA GLN A 16 19.67 9.65 4.32
C GLN A 16 20.06 8.56 5.33
N THR A 17 19.42 7.39 5.30
CA THR A 17 19.72 6.28 6.21
C THR A 17 21.00 5.50 5.86
N LYS A 18 21.54 5.65 4.64
CA LYS A 18 22.78 4.93 4.23
C LYS A 18 24.07 5.75 4.32
N SER A 19 24.00 7.08 4.38
CA SER A 19 25.18 7.95 4.24
C SER A 19 25.74 8.52 5.55
N ALA A 20 25.20 8.15 6.71
CA ALA A 20 25.63 8.72 8.00
C ALA A 20 26.91 8.10 8.61
N VAL A 21 27.68 7.33 7.84
CA VAL A 21 28.99 6.81 8.27
C VAL A 21 30.05 7.26 7.27
N GLN A 22 30.65 8.44 7.49
CA GLN A 22 32.04 8.75 7.13
C GLN A 22 32.43 10.20 7.56
N GLY A 23 33.35 10.28 8.53
CA GLY A 23 34.43 11.27 8.71
C GLY A 23 34.11 12.78 8.79
N PRO A 24 34.58 13.51 9.84
CA PRO A 24 34.52 14.96 9.83
C PRO A 24 35.71 15.55 9.05
N SER A 25 35.42 16.21 7.93
CA SER A 25 36.29 17.24 7.34
C SER A 25 35.51 18.56 7.29
N GLN A 26 36.09 19.60 7.91
CA GLN A 26 35.50 20.92 8.13
C GLN A 26 35.40 21.74 6.83
N GLY A 27 34.27 22.44 6.63
CA GLY A 27 34.03 23.43 5.56
C GLY A 27 32.57 23.92 5.57
N PRO A 28 32.26 25.17 5.16
CA PRO A 28 31.23 25.99 5.80
C PRO A 28 29.78 25.66 5.40
N GLN A 29 28.91 25.75 6.40
CA GLN A 29 27.48 25.42 6.36
C GLN A 29 26.66 26.38 5.47
N PRO A 30 25.84 25.88 4.52
CA PRO A 30 24.54 26.46 4.27
C PRO A 30 23.57 26.01 5.38
N GLN A 31 22.81 26.96 5.92
CA GLN A 31 21.80 26.75 6.95
C GLN A 31 20.63 25.94 6.38
N THR A 32 20.70 24.62 6.47
CA THR A 32 19.54 23.75 6.36
C THR A 32 19.04 23.50 7.77
N GLY A 33 18.03 24.26 8.21
CA GLY A 33 17.37 24.02 9.49
C GLY A 33 16.81 22.59 9.53
N PRO A 34 16.97 21.85 10.64
CA PRO A 34 16.33 20.55 10.79
C PRO A 34 14.82 20.73 10.73
N VAL A 35 14.14 19.95 9.88
CA VAL A 35 12.68 19.87 9.91
C VAL A 35 12.31 19.16 11.22
N GLU A 36 12.08 19.95 12.26
CA GLU A 36 11.53 19.45 13.52
C GLU A 36 10.10 18.98 13.25
N ILE A 37 9.92 17.67 13.09
CA ILE A 37 8.60 17.04 13.10
C ILE A 37 8.11 17.06 14.56
N VAL A 38 7.60 18.21 15.02
CA VAL A 38 6.95 18.30 16.33
C VAL A 38 5.51 17.85 16.18
N LEU A 39 5.20 16.64 16.65
CA LEU A 39 3.82 16.20 16.76
C LEU A 39 3.13 16.94 17.92
N ALA A 40 1.99 17.57 17.63
CA ALA A 40 1.22 18.35 18.60
C ALA A 40 0.61 17.50 19.74
N ASN A 41 0.59 16.17 19.58
CA ASN A 41 -0.02 15.24 20.54
C ASN A 41 0.82 13.95 20.62
N ARG A 42 1.32 13.62 21.81
CA ARG A 42 2.32 12.55 22.07
C ARG A 42 1.72 11.14 22.20
N GLY A 43 0.56 10.92 21.59
CA GLY A 43 -0.15 9.65 21.64
C GLY A 43 0.07 8.86 20.36
N GLY A 44 0.29 7.54 20.47
CA GLY A 44 0.49 6.67 19.30
C GLY A 44 -0.69 6.67 18.31
N SER A 45 -1.90 6.98 18.77
CA SER A 45 -3.07 7.21 17.91
C SER A 45 -2.99 8.51 17.10
N ALA A 46 -2.42 9.57 17.67
CA ALA A 46 -2.22 10.84 16.98
C ALA A 46 -1.09 10.74 15.93
N VAL A 47 -0.01 10.02 16.26
CA VAL A 47 1.06 9.67 15.32
C VAL A 47 0.44 8.97 14.10
N LEU A 48 -0.36 7.93 14.33
CA LEU A 48 -0.99 7.17 13.25
C LEU A 48 -1.92 8.03 12.39
N ALA A 49 -2.77 8.87 12.99
CA ALA A 49 -3.63 9.79 12.25
C ALA A 49 -2.82 10.75 11.36
N SER A 50 -1.73 11.31 11.89
CA SER A 50 -0.85 12.21 11.12
C SER A 50 -0.16 11.49 9.94
N LEU A 51 0.23 10.22 10.12
CA LEU A 51 0.83 9.42 9.06
C LEU A 51 -0.19 9.10 7.98
N GLU A 52 -1.42 8.76 8.36
CA GLU A 52 -2.51 8.52 7.41
C GLU A 52 -2.88 9.76 6.61
N GLU A 53 -2.93 10.94 7.23
CA GLU A 53 -3.21 12.20 6.52
C GLU A 53 -2.11 12.51 5.50
N ARG A 54 -0.83 12.37 5.88
CA ARG A 54 0.29 12.55 4.94
C ARG A 54 0.25 11.55 3.80
N LEU A 55 -0.06 10.29 4.10
CA LEU A 55 -0.22 9.25 3.08
C LEU A 55 -1.36 9.55 2.12
N ALA A 56 -2.50 10.02 2.63
CA ALA A 56 -3.64 10.38 1.78
C ALA A 56 -3.26 11.53 0.81
N LEU A 57 -2.55 12.55 1.31
CA LEU A 57 -2.03 13.64 0.47
C LEU A 57 -1.04 13.14 -0.59
N ALA A 58 -0.10 12.28 -0.20
CA ALA A 58 0.87 11.73 -1.14
C ALA A 58 0.24 10.79 -2.18
N CYS A 59 -0.75 9.99 -1.79
CA CYS A 59 -1.53 9.14 -2.70
C CYS A 59 -2.38 9.96 -3.68
N ALA A 60 -2.88 11.13 -3.29
CA ALA A 60 -3.55 12.03 -4.21
C ALA A 60 -2.58 12.53 -5.31
N GLY A 61 -1.34 12.86 -4.96
CA GLY A 61 -0.29 13.27 -5.91
C GLY A 61 0.22 12.15 -6.81
N LEU A 62 0.12 10.89 -6.36
CA LEU A 62 0.49 9.72 -7.18
C LEU A 62 -0.38 9.55 -8.42
N GLY A 63 -1.56 10.17 -8.49
CA GLY A 63 -2.43 10.17 -9.67
C GLY A 63 -1.76 10.68 -10.94
N GLU A 64 -0.74 11.52 -10.83
CA GLU A 64 -0.08 12.17 -11.98
C GLU A 64 1.30 11.59 -12.30
N SER A 65 1.99 11.00 -11.31
CA SER A 65 3.33 10.45 -11.48
C SER A 65 3.29 8.93 -11.69
N THR A 66 3.87 8.45 -12.79
CA THR A 66 4.15 7.01 -13.00
C THR A 66 5.54 6.71 -12.45
N ALA A 67 5.65 5.64 -11.68
CA ALA A 67 6.88 5.29 -10.99
C ALA A 67 7.75 4.37 -11.84
N GLY A 68 7.68 4.40 -13.18
CA GLY A 68 8.59 3.72 -14.11
C GLY A 68 8.82 2.22 -13.88
N GLN A 69 8.04 1.58 -13.00
CA GLN A 69 8.13 0.19 -12.65
C GLN A 69 6.84 -0.44 -13.11
N LEU A 70 6.96 -1.50 -13.90
CA LEU A 70 5.88 -2.34 -14.42
C LEU A 70 5.00 -2.86 -13.27
N LEU A 71 4.11 -2.00 -12.79
CA LEU A 71 3.13 -2.23 -11.76
C LEU A 71 1.78 -2.32 -12.45
N ALA A 72 0.95 -3.26 -12.02
CA ALA A 72 -0.43 -3.35 -12.45
C ALA A 72 -1.19 -2.05 -12.17
N LEU A 73 -0.82 -1.31 -11.11
CA LEU A 73 -1.40 -0.02 -10.77
C LEU A 73 -1.24 1.05 -11.86
N GLU A 74 -0.15 1.02 -12.63
CA GLU A 74 0.09 2.01 -13.70
C GLU A 74 -0.84 1.79 -14.91
N ALA A 75 -1.45 0.60 -15.01
CA ALA A 75 -2.40 0.29 -16.06
C ALA A 75 -3.78 0.92 -15.85
N LEU A 76 -4.10 1.21 -14.59
CA LEU A 76 -5.37 1.83 -14.21
C LEU A 76 -5.36 3.32 -14.56
N ASN A 77 -6.55 3.84 -14.87
CA ASN A 77 -6.74 5.27 -15.01
C ASN A 77 -6.30 6.02 -13.75
N PRO A 78 -5.72 7.22 -13.87
CA PRO A 78 -5.18 7.96 -12.73
C PRO A 78 -6.25 8.23 -11.65
N GLU A 79 -7.48 8.54 -12.06
CA GLU A 79 -8.64 8.72 -11.17
C GLU A 79 -9.05 7.42 -10.45
N ARG A 80 -8.95 6.27 -11.14
CA ARG A 80 -9.24 4.97 -10.53
C ARG A 80 -8.15 4.53 -9.58
N ARG A 81 -6.90 4.86 -9.90
CA ARG A 81 -5.75 4.62 -9.02
C ARG A 81 -5.86 5.43 -7.72
N SER A 82 -6.19 6.72 -7.80
CA SER A 82 -6.40 7.54 -6.59
C SER A 82 -7.59 7.02 -5.76
N ALA A 83 -8.72 6.71 -6.40
CA ALA A 83 -9.88 6.13 -5.74
C ALA A 83 -9.57 4.78 -5.05
N LEU A 84 -8.72 3.94 -5.65
CA LEU A 84 -8.29 2.68 -5.03
C LEU A 84 -7.47 2.93 -3.76
N PHE A 85 -6.53 3.87 -3.79
CA PHE A 85 -5.75 4.23 -2.61
C PHE A 85 -6.63 4.81 -1.51
N GLU A 86 -7.59 5.67 -1.86
CA GLU A 86 -8.54 6.23 -0.92
C GLU A 86 -9.39 5.13 -0.27
N ALA A 87 -9.92 4.19 -1.06
CA ALA A 87 -10.67 3.05 -0.56
C ALA A 87 -9.85 2.17 0.39
N LEU A 88 -8.59 1.89 0.05
CA LEU A 88 -7.68 1.12 0.91
C LEU A 88 -7.38 1.82 2.23
N LEU A 89 -7.13 3.13 2.21
CA LEU A 89 -6.89 3.92 3.42
C LEU A 89 -8.15 4.00 4.29
N ALA A 90 -9.33 4.11 3.69
CA ALA A 90 -10.60 4.11 4.41
C ALA A 90 -10.85 2.76 5.10
N GLU A 91 -10.63 1.63 4.42
CA GLU A 91 -10.76 0.30 5.01
C GLU A 91 -9.67 0.04 6.08
N PHE A 92 -8.46 0.53 5.87
CA PHE A 92 -7.39 0.47 6.86
C PHE A 92 -7.78 1.18 8.16
N ARG A 93 -8.36 2.40 8.08
CA ARG A 93 -8.88 3.13 9.25
C ARG A 93 -9.92 2.32 10.01
N GLN A 94 -10.84 1.66 9.29
CA GLN A 94 -11.84 0.81 9.93
C GLN A 94 -11.21 -0.38 10.63
N LEU A 95 -10.21 -1.00 10.01
CA LEU A 95 -9.46 -2.11 10.58
C LEU A 95 -8.72 -1.67 11.85
N VAL A 96 -8.02 -0.54 11.83
CA VAL A 96 -7.34 0.04 13.01
C VAL A 96 -8.33 0.28 14.15
N ARG A 97 -9.51 0.85 13.86
CA ARG A 97 -10.57 1.04 14.88
C ARG A 97 -11.04 -0.27 15.49
N ARG A 98 -11.20 -1.33 14.69
CA ARG A 98 -11.56 -2.68 15.19
C ARG A 98 -10.45 -3.26 16.07
N LEU A 99 -9.19 -3.08 15.69
CA LEU A 99 -8.05 -3.48 16.52
C LEU A 99 -8.02 -2.72 17.85
N GLN A 100 -8.25 -1.40 17.83
CA GLN A 100 -8.37 -0.58 19.04
C GLN A 100 -9.49 -1.06 19.96
N GLN A 101 -10.65 -1.40 19.42
CA GLN A 101 -11.76 -1.98 20.20
C GLN A 101 -11.37 -3.33 20.79
N SER A 102 -10.64 -4.18 20.05
CA SER A 102 -10.18 -5.47 20.56
C SER A 102 -9.22 -5.34 21.75
N LEU A 103 -8.36 -4.31 21.74
CA LEU A 103 -7.41 -4.01 22.82
C LEU A 103 -8.08 -3.60 24.13
N GLN A 104 -9.30 -3.07 24.09
CA GLN A 104 -10.06 -2.70 25.29
C GLN A 104 -10.73 -3.92 25.95
N GLY A 105 -10.86 -5.03 25.24
CA GLY A 105 -11.39 -6.30 25.76
C GLY A 105 -10.29 -7.25 26.26
N PRO A 106 -10.65 -8.32 26.98
CA PRO A 106 -9.72 -9.34 27.47
C PRO A 106 -9.25 -10.30 26.36
N THR A 107 -8.98 -9.78 25.16
CA THR A 107 -8.57 -10.61 24.00
C THR A 107 -7.09 -10.97 24.09
N ALA A 108 -6.75 -12.21 23.77
CA ALA A 108 -5.35 -12.66 23.77
C ALA A 108 -4.63 -12.12 22.52
N ALA A 109 -3.30 -11.97 22.61
CA ALA A 109 -2.48 -11.55 21.47
C ALA A 109 -2.62 -12.49 20.25
N SER A 110 -2.92 -13.77 20.46
CA SER A 110 -3.22 -14.74 19.40
C SER A 110 -4.49 -14.39 18.63
N ASP A 111 -5.51 -13.88 19.31
CA ASP A 111 -6.80 -13.55 18.70
C ASP A 111 -6.66 -12.34 17.78
N GLN A 112 -5.78 -11.40 18.14
CA GLN A 112 -5.46 -10.23 17.31
C GLN A 112 -4.74 -10.61 16.02
N GLN A 113 -3.80 -11.56 16.08
CA GLN A 113 -3.13 -12.07 14.88
C GLN A 113 -4.13 -12.72 13.93
N ASN A 114 -5.04 -13.54 14.46
CA ASN A 114 -6.08 -14.19 13.68
C ASN A 114 -7.07 -13.19 13.08
N LEU A 115 -7.44 -12.15 13.85
CA LEU A 115 -8.25 -11.04 13.35
C LEU A 115 -7.52 -10.32 12.21
N TRP A 116 -6.26 -9.92 12.40
CA TRP A 116 -5.47 -9.25 11.37
C TRP A 116 -5.39 -10.08 10.08
N ALA A 117 -5.01 -11.36 10.20
CA ALA A 117 -4.86 -12.26 9.05
C ALA A 117 -6.19 -12.46 8.31
N SER A 118 -7.30 -12.69 9.02
CA SER A 118 -8.63 -12.87 8.41
C SER A 118 -9.19 -11.59 7.80
N GLN A 119 -8.80 -10.40 8.28
CA GLN A 119 -9.25 -9.13 7.71
C GLN A 119 -8.51 -8.72 6.44
N GLN A 120 -7.28 -9.19 6.18
CA GLN A 120 -6.54 -8.83 4.95
C GLN A 120 -7.31 -9.12 3.66
N PRO A 121 -7.85 -10.34 3.41
CA PRO A 121 -8.61 -10.61 2.18
C PRO A 121 -9.90 -9.78 2.12
N LEU A 122 -10.62 -9.66 3.24
CA LEU A 122 -11.86 -8.88 3.32
C LEU A 122 -11.63 -7.39 3.04
N LEU A 123 -10.49 -6.85 3.47
CA LEU A 123 -10.09 -5.47 3.20
C LEU A 123 -9.92 -5.26 1.70
N ARG A 124 -9.29 -6.20 1.00
CA ARG A 124 -9.09 -6.12 -0.46
C ARG A 124 -10.43 -6.23 -1.20
N GLU A 125 -11.32 -7.11 -0.76
CA GLU A 125 -12.67 -7.24 -1.32
C GLU A 125 -13.48 -5.95 -1.17
N ARG A 126 -13.49 -5.36 0.04
CA ARG A 126 -14.21 -4.11 0.29
C ARG A 126 -13.60 -2.93 -0.46
N ALA A 127 -12.27 -2.84 -0.54
CA ALA A 127 -11.60 -1.81 -1.31
C ALA A 127 -11.94 -1.90 -2.81
N LEU A 128 -11.99 -3.12 -3.36
CA LEU A 128 -12.39 -3.36 -4.75
C LEU A 128 -13.87 -2.98 -4.99
N GLN A 129 -14.76 -3.31 -4.07
CA GLN A 129 -16.17 -2.91 -4.15
C GLN A 129 -16.35 -1.40 -4.05
N ALA A 130 -15.60 -0.75 -3.16
CA ALA A 130 -15.63 0.70 -2.99
C ALA A 130 -15.11 1.44 -4.23
N LEU A 131 -14.03 0.95 -4.86
CA LEU A 131 -13.48 1.51 -6.11
C LEU A 131 -14.51 1.55 -7.25
N VAL A 132 -15.29 0.48 -7.35
CA VAL A 132 -16.30 0.29 -8.40
C VAL A 132 -17.57 1.06 -8.11
N GLY A 133 -17.97 1.17 -6.83
CA GLY A 133 -19.23 1.75 -6.41
C GLY A 133 -20.36 0.71 -6.35
N ALA A 134 -21.18 0.79 -5.30
CA ALA A 134 -22.22 -0.20 -5.00
C ALA A 134 -23.31 -0.35 -6.08
N TYR A 135 -23.53 0.70 -6.87
CA TYR A 135 -24.61 0.77 -7.87
C TYR A 135 -24.11 0.67 -9.32
N THR A 136 -22.81 0.48 -9.51
CA THR A 136 -22.24 0.39 -10.86
C THR A 136 -22.61 -0.95 -11.48
N GLN A 137 -23.37 -0.88 -12.57
CA GLN A 137 -23.68 -2.05 -13.39
C GLN A 137 -22.98 -1.91 -14.73
N LEU A 138 -22.44 -3.02 -15.23
CA LEU A 138 -21.86 -3.08 -16.57
C LEU A 138 -22.49 -4.23 -17.35
N PRO A 139 -22.75 -4.04 -18.65
CA PRO A 139 -23.23 -5.11 -19.49
C PRO A 139 -22.10 -6.13 -19.70
N ARG A 140 -22.47 -7.41 -19.66
CA ARG A 140 -21.60 -8.53 -20.02
C ARG A 140 -22.47 -9.60 -20.67
N GLU A 141 -22.11 -10.01 -21.88
CA GLU A 141 -22.82 -11.09 -22.61
C GLU A 141 -24.34 -10.85 -22.78
N GLY A 142 -24.78 -9.59 -22.79
CA GLY A 142 -26.19 -9.22 -22.97
C GLY A 142 -26.98 -8.98 -21.68
N GLU A 143 -26.39 -9.21 -20.50
CA GLU A 143 -27.02 -8.94 -19.21
C GLU A 143 -26.30 -7.83 -18.43
N LEU A 144 -27.04 -7.05 -17.64
CA LEU A 144 -26.48 -6.05 -16.74
C LEU A 144 -26.08 -6.70 -15.42
N LEU A 145 -24.78 -6.76 -15.16
CA LEU A 145 -24.25 -7.37 -13.93
C LEU A 145 -23.81 -6.30 -12.92
N PRO A 146 -24.06 -6.51 -11.61
CA PRO A 146 -23.50 -5.68 -10.56
C PRO A 146 -21.98 -5.84 -10.52
N LEU A 147 -21.25 -4.79 -10.91
CA LEU A 147 -19.82 -4.88 -11.18
C LEU A 147 -19.01 -5.30 -9.95
N GLY A 148 -19.34 -4.76 -8.78
CA GLY A 148 -18.63 -5.09 -7.54
C GLY A 148 -18.73 -6.56 -7.15
N GLN A 149 -19.92 -7.17 -7.29
CA GLN A 149 -20.10 -8.59 -6.99
C GLN A 149 -19.42 -9.49 -8.02
N ALA A 150 -19.55 -9.14 -9.31
CA ALA A 150 -18.93 -9.90 -10.41
C ALA A 150 -17.39 -9.89 -10.33
N LEU A 151 -16.79 -8.79 -9.87
CA LEU A 151 -15.35 -8.70 -9.68
C LEU A 151 -14.86 -9.48 -8.47
N VAL A 152 -15.55 -9.35 -7.32
CA VAL A 152 -15.17 -10.08 -6.10
C VAL A 152 -15.30 -11.58 -6.29
N SER A 153 -16.33 -12.07 -6.99
CA SER A 153 -16.50 -13.51 -7.23
C SER A 153 -15.46 -14.09 -8.19
N GLY A 154 -14.94 -13.29 -9.13
CA GLY A 154 -13.94 -13.72 -10.09
C GLY A 154 -12.49 -13.49 -9.67
N ALA A 155 -12.24 -12.69 -8.62
CA ALA A 155 -10.90 -12.28 -8.21
C ALA A 155 -10.29 -13.19 -7.14
N GLN A 156 -9.01 -13.52 -7.29
CA GLN A 156 -8.24 -14.27 -6.29
C GLN A 156 -7.60 -13.32 -5.27
N LEU A 157 -8.41 -12.76 -4.37
CA LEU A 157 -7.96 -11.76 -3.38
C LEU A 157 -7.36 -12.35 -2.10
N GLN A 158 -7.42 -13.67 -1.95
CA GLN A 158 -6.93 -14.42 -0.79
C GLN A 158 -5.43 -14.71 -0.87
N GLN A 159 -4.77 -14.41 -2.00
CA GLN A 159 -3.36 -14.68 -2.19
C GLN A 159 -2.50 -13.96 -1.14
N GLU A 160 -1.60 -14.70 -0.49
CA GLU A 160 -0.62 -14.14 0.42
C GLU A 160 0.56 -13.59 -0.37
N ASP A 161 0.93 -12.33 -0.13
CA ASP A 161 2.16 -11.74 -0.67
C ASP A 161 3.26 -11.88 0.39
N PRO A 162 4.30 -12.70 0.15
CA PRO A 162 5.38 -12.92 1.12
C PRO A 162 6.20 -11.66 1.39
N GLU A 163 6.11 -10.63 0.54
CA GLU A 163 6.79 -9.35 0.73
C GLU A 163 5.88 -8.29 1.35
N LEU A 164 4.64 -8.64 1.71
CA LEU A 164 3.76 -7.75 2.46
C LEU A 164 4.38 -7.51 3.85
N PRO A 165 4.64 -6.25 4.24
CA PRO A 165 5.20 -5.96 5.54
C PRO A 165 4.20 -6.31 6.65
N ASP A 166 4.68 -6.95 7.72
CA ASP A 166 3.87 -7.19 8.90
C ASP A 166 3.74 -5.90 9.73
N LEU A 167 2.60 -5.22 9.57
CA LEU A 167 2.30 -3.98 10.29
C LEU A 167 1.79 -4.22 11.71
N LEU A 168 1.31 -5.43 12.03
CA LEU A 168 0.58 -5.65 13.27
C LEU A 168 1.44 -5.37 14.52
N PRO A 169 2.72 -5.78 14.61
CA PRO A 169 3.54 -5.51 15.78
C PRO A 169 3.72 -4.01 16.04
N SER A 170 3.98 -3.23 14.97
CA SER A 170 4.12 -1.78 15.03
C SER A 170 2.80 -1.09 15.38
N LEU A 171 1.68 -1.52 14.80
CA LEU A 171 0.37 -0.99 15.12
C LEU A 171 0.00 -1.27 16.56
N ARG A 172 0.21 -2.50 17.04
CA ARG A 172 -0.06 -2.86 18.44
C ARG A 172 0.75 -1.99 19.40
N ALA A 173 2.05 -1.83 19.15
CA ALA A 173 2.89 -0.97 19.98
C ALA A 173 2.39 0.48 19.99
N LEU A 174 2.01 1.04 18.84
CA LEU A 174 1.42 2.38 18.75
C LEU A 174 0.09 2.49 19.54
N LEU A 175 -0.80 1.52 19.38
CA LEU A 175 -2.11 1.54 20.01
C LEU A 175 -2.03 1.35 21.54
N GLU A 176 -1.04 0.59 22.02
CA GLU A 176 -0.76 0.37 23.44
C GLU A 176 0.12 1.48 24.06
N GLY A 177 0.63 2.43 23.26
CA GLY A 177 1.56 3.46 23.72
C GLY A 177 2.94 2.93 24.12
N ARG A 178 3.37 1.81 23.53
CA ARG A 178 4.67 1.17 23.76
C ARG A 178 5.72 1.63 22.74
N PRO A 179 7.02 1.55 23.08
CA PRO A 179 8.09 1.83 22.12
C PRO A 179 8.08 0.84 20.96
N LEU A 180 8.52 1.30 19.80
CA LEU A 180 8.60 0.53 18.55
C LEU A 180 9.96 -0.12 18.43
N LEU A 181 9.98 -1.39 18.02
CA LEU A 181 11.21 -2.11 17.71
C LEU A 181 11.59 -1.85 16.25
N VAL A 182 12.61 -1.02 16.03
CA VAL A 182 13.14 -0.68 14.70
C VAL A 182 14.61 -1.08 14.65
N ASP A 183 14.98 -1.98 13.74
CA ASP A 183 16.36 -2.46 13.55
C ASP A 183 17.06 -2.92 14.85
N GLY A 184 16.29 -3.55 15.75
CA GLY A 184 16.78 -4.04 17.05
C GLY A 184 16.83 -2.99 18.17
N GLN A 185 16.39 -1.75 17.93
CA GLN A 185 16.34 -0.68 18.92
C GLN A 185 14.89 -0.34 19.29
N LEU A 186 14.65 -0.07 20.57
CA LEU A 186 13.35 0.42 21.06
C LEU A 186 13.33 1.94 20.96
N LEU A 187 12.55 2.45 20.02
CA LEU A 187 12.41 3.87 19.74
C LEU A 187 11.05 4.37 20.22
N ALA A 188 10.99 5.61 20.71
CA ALA A 188 9.72 6.25 20.98
C ALA A 188 8.97 6.48 19.66
N PRO A 189 7.62 6.38 19.64
CA PRO A 189 6.84 6.55 18.42
C PRO A 189 6.95 7.96 17.81
N ASP A 190 7.31 8.96 18.63
CA ASP A 190 7.49 10.35 18.20
C ASP A 190 8.89 10.63 17.62
N GLU A 191 9.83 9.68 17.71
CA GLU A 191 11.18 9.88 17.21
C GLU A 191 11.20 9.87 15.66
N PRO A 192 11.96 10.75 14.99
CA PRO A 192 11.97 10.85 13.53
C PRO A 192 12.29 9.52 12.84
N ARG A 193 13.18 8.71 13.41
CA ARG A 193 13.53 7.38 12.88
C ARG A 193 12.34 6.41 12.94
N ALA A 194 11.59 6.41 14.04
CA ALA A 194 10.40 5.58 14.19
C ALA A 194 9.31 6.02 13.21
N LEU A 195 9.10 7.33 13.06
CA LEU A 195 8.15 7.88 12.10
C LEU A 195 8.47 7.47 10.66
N LEU A 196 9.72 7.65 10.22
CA LEU A 196 10.16 7.25 8.87
C LEU A 196 10.00 5.73 8.65
N HIS A 197 10.26 4.92 9.66
CA HIS A 197 10.06 3.48 9.57
C HIS A 197 8.59 3.09 9.41
N LEU A 198 7.71 3.60 10.28
CA LEU A 198 6.26 3.38 10.20
C LEU A 198 5.69 3.84 8.87
N GLN A 199 6.16 4.99 8.43
CA GLN A 199 5.79 5.60 7.18
C GLN A 199 6.12 4.68 6.00
N LEU A 200 7.35 4.18 5.93
CA LEU A 200 7.81 3.22 4.92
C LEU A 200 7.00 1.93 4.95
N LEU A 201 6.75 1.36 6.14
CA LEU A 201 5.98 0.13 6.28
C LEU A 201 4.54 0.31 5.78
N LEU A 202 3.87 1.39 6.21
CA LEU A 202 2.47 1.63 5.90
C LEU A 202 2.28 1.93 4.40
N SER A 203 3.14 2.74 3.82
CA SER A 203 3.10 3.01 2.38
C SER A 203 3.42 1.76 1.55
N ASN A 204 4.38 0.93 1.96
CA ASN A 204 4.66 -0.34 1.29
C ASN A 204 3.46 -1.29 1.37
N TRP A 205 2.82 -1.37 2.54
CA TRP A 205 1.60 -2.17 2.73
C TRP A 205 0.46 -1.70 1.83
N VAL A 206 0.20 -0.38 1.76
CA VAL A 206 -0.85 0.18 0.90
C VAL A 206 -0.56 -0.10 -0.58
N VAL A 207 0.66 0.18 -1.04
CA VAL A 207 1.06 -0.03 -2.44
C VAL A 207 0.95 -1.49 -2.84
N ARG A 208 1.35 -2.43 -1.97
CA ARG A 208 1.23 -3.86 -2.26
C ARG A 208 -0.20 -4.36 -2.33
N ASN A 209 -1.05 -3.95 -1.40
CA ASN A 209 -2.47 -4.32 -1.47
C ASN A 209 -3.13 -3.72 -2.72
N ALA A 210 -2.79 -2.47 -3.06
CA ALA A 210 -3.26 -1.84 -4.29
C ALA A 210 -2.79 -2.61 -5.53
N GLU A 211 -1.54 -3.04 -5.57
CA GLU A 211 -0.95 -3.81 -6.67
C GLU A 211 -1.63 -5.18 -6.83
N LEU A 212 -1.91 -5.89 -5.74
CA LEU A 212 -2.67 -7.15 -5.77
C LEU A 212 -4.06 -6.95 -6.38
N ILE A 213 -4.78 -5.91 -5.94
CA ILE A 213 -6.12 -5.59 -6.47
C ILE A 213 -6.04 -5.20 -7.95
N ALA A 214 -5.06 -4.38 -8.33
CA ALA A 214 -4.86 -3.95 -9.71
C ALA A 214 -4.55 -5.12 -10.65
N ARG A 215 -3.79 -6.13 -10.21
CA ARG A 215 -3.55 -7.36 -11.00
C ARG A 215 -4.85 -8.13 -11.25
N GLN A 216 -5.68 -8.30 -10.23
CA GLN A 216 -6.97 -8.98 -10.39
C GLN A 216 -7.91 -8.19 -11.31
N LEU A 217 -7.90 -6.85 -11.23
CA LEU A 217 -8.63 -6.00 -12.16
C LEU A 217 -8.15 -6.15 -13.61
N LEU A 218 -6.83 -6.22 -13.82
CA LEU A 218 -6.27 -6.45 -15.16
C LEU A 218 -6.68 -7.80 -15.73
N GLU A 219 -6.68 -8.85 -14.89
CA GLU A 219 -7.16 -10.16 -15.28
C GLU A 219 -8.64 -10.10 -15.71
N ALA A 220 -9.50 -9.45 -14.93
CA ALA A 220 -10.91 -9.26 -15.27
C ALA A 220 -11.11 -8.43 -16.57
N CYS A 221 -10.27 -7.42 -16.81
CA CYS A 221 -10.32 -6.58 -18.02
C CYS A 221 -9.95 -7.35 -19.31
N SER A 222 -9.28 -8.50 -19.21
CA SER A 222 -8.94 -9.32 -20.38
C SER A 222 -10.21 -9.88 -21.05
N GLY A 223 -11.16 -10.36 -20.26
CA GLY A 223 -12.43 -10.95 -20.72
C GLY A 223 -13.63 -9.99 -20.74
N TRP A 224 -13.49 -8.77 -20.22
CA TRP A 224 -14.58 -7.81 -20.10
C TRP A 224 -14.25 -6.44 -20.75
N PRO A 225 -14.63 -6.22 -22.04
CA PRO A 225 -14.29 -5.02 -22.78
C PRO A 225 -14.85 -3.71 -22.18
N GLU A 226 -16.05 -3.74 -21.63
CA GLU A 226 -16.71 -2.57 -21.03
C GLU A 226 -16.02 -2.16 -19.73
N LEU A 227 -15.61 -3.14 -18.93
CA LEU A 227 -14.76 -2.90 -17.76
C LEU A 227 -13.43 -2.27 -18.17
N ARG A 228 -12.80 -2.80 -19.23
CA ARG A 228 -11.53 -2.28 -19.73
C ARG A 228 -11.60 -0.79 -20.07
N ARG A 229 -12.68 -0.36 -20.73
CA ARG A 229 -12.92 1.05 -21.10
C ARG A 229 -13.07 1.98 -19.90
N THR A 230 -13.60 1.48 -18.78
CA THR A 230 -13.85 2.29 -17.59
C THR A 230 -12.67 2.32 -16.63
N MET A 231 -11.86 1.26 -16.60
CA MET A 231 -10.80 1.08 -15.60
C MET A 231 -9.40 1.40 -16.11
N LEU A 232 -9.10 1.18 -17.39
CA LEU A 232 -7.73 1.26 -17.91
C LEU A 232 -7.45 2.53 -18.71
N VAL A 233 -6.17 2.89 -18.75
CA VAL A 233 -5.62 3.98 -19.58
C VAL A 233 -5.91 3.69 -21.07
N PRO A 234 -6.19 4.72 -21.91
CA PRO A 234 -6.54 4.53 -23.32
C PRO A 234 -5.55 3.69 -24.14
N GLY A 235 -4.26 3.72 -23.80
CA GLY A 235 -3.24 2.90 -24.45
C GLY A 235 -3.45 1.39 -24.27
N LEU A 236 -4.10 0.95 -23.20
CA LEU A 236 -4.29 -0.48 -22.89
C LEU A 236 -5.65 -1.03 -23.33
N LEU A 237 -6.44 -0.25 -24.07
CA LEU A 237 -7.69 -0.71 -24.66
C LEU A 237 -7.50 -1.88 -25.67
N PRO A 238 -6.45 -1.87 -26.53
CA PRO A 238 -6.16 -2.99 -27.42
C PRO A 238 -5.79 -4.24 -26.62
N THR A 239 -6.47 -5.37 -26.88
CA THR A 239 -6.24 -6.63 -26.16
C THR A 239 -4.78 -7.08 -26.20
N ARG A 240 -4.08 -6.85 -27.32
CA ARG A 240 -2.67 -7.20 -27.47
C ARG A 240 -1.76 -6.46 -26.50
N GLU A 241 -2.04 -5.18 -26.25
CA GLU A 241 -1.20 -4.34 -25.38
C GLU A 241 -1.42 -4.69 -23.91
N LEU A 242 -2.67 -4.93 -23.53
CA LEU A 242 -3.02 -5.49 -22.21
C LEU A 242 -2.31 -6.82 -21.98
N GLU A 243 -2.39 -7.74 -22.93
CA GLU A 243 -1.76 -9.06 -22.81
C GLU A 243 -0.23 -8.96 -22.72
N ARG A 244 0.38 -8.04 -23.49
CA ARG A 244 1.82 -7.76 -23.42
C ARG A 244 2.21 -7.24 -22.04
N LEU A 245 1.47 -6.30 -21.49
CA LEU A 245 1.73 -5.76 -20.15
C LEU A 245 1.61 -6.86 -19.08
N ARG A 246 0.55 -7.67 -19.15
CA ARG A 246 0.35 -8.80 -18.24
C ARG A 246 1.52 -9.78 -18.29
N ASN A 247 1.98 -10.13 -19.49
CA ASN A 247 3.13 -11.00 -19.67
C ASN A 247 4.44 -10.39 -19.16
N GLN A 248 4.63 -9.07 -19.28
CA GLN A 248 5.77 -8.36 -18.70
C GLN A 248 5.76 -8.42 -17.16
N ILE A 249 4.60 -8.15 -16.54
CA ILE A 249 4.42 -8.24 -15.08
C ILE A 249 4.72 -9.66 -14.60
N ASN A 250 4.13 -10.67 -15.24
CA ASN A 250 4.32 -12.09 -14.87
C ASN A 250 5.79 -12.53 -15.02
N SER A 251 6.46 -12.11 -16.10
CA SER A 251 7.87 -12.45 -16.33
C SER A 251 8.77 -11.81 -15.27
N ARG A 252 8.48 -10.56 -14.88
CA ARG A 252 9.22 -9.87 -13.83
C ARG A 252 9.02 -10.52 -12.47
N GLU A 253 7.79 -10.88 -12.11
CA GLU A 253 7.51 -11.56 -10.85
C GLU A 253 8.20 -12.93 -10.77
N ARG A 254 8.23 -13.69 -11.87
CA ARG A 254 8.99 -14.95 -11.96
C ARG A 254 10.48 -14.72 -11.76
N TRP A 255 11.05 -13.70 -12.41
CA TRP A 255 12.47 -13.34 -12.23
C TRP A 255 12.78 -12.99 -10.77
N GLN A 256 11.94 -12.17 -10.15
CA GLN A 256 12.08 -11.80 -8.74
C GLN A 256 12.03 -13.02 -7.83
N THR A 257 11.08 -13.92 -8.07
CA THR A 257 10.86 -15.09 -7.22
C THR A 257 11.94 -16.15 -7.38
N LEU A 258 12.40 -16.40 -8.61
CA LEU A 258 13.35 -17.48 -8.92
C LEU A 258 14.81 -17.07 -8.79
N PHE A 259 15.14 -15.78 -8.94
CA PHE A 259 16.51 -15.30 -8.95
C PHE A 259 16.79 -14.25 -7.89
N GLU A 260 16.10 -13.10 -7.90
CA GLU A 260 16.44 -12.01 -6.98
C GLU A 260 16.26 -12.40 -5.51
N ARG A 261 15.15 -13.08 -5.17
CA ARG A 261 14.86 -13.51 -3.79
C ARG A 261 15.86 -14.54 -3.27
N PRO A 262 16.16 -15.64 -3.98
CA PRO A 262 17.16 -16.60 -3.50
C PRO A 262 18.54 -15.98 -3.35
N VAL A 263 18.95 -15.08 -4.26
CA VAL A 263 20.25 -14.42 -4.18
C VAL A 263 20.35 -13.47 -2.99
N ALA A 264 19.28 -12.76 -2.64
CA ALA A 264 19.28 -11.81 -1.52
C ALA A 264 19.48 -12.43 -0.12
N ILE A 265 19.38 -13.76 -0.01
CA ILE A 265 19.62 -14.51 1.23
C ILE A 265 21.12 -14.74 1.48
N TYR A 266 21.95 -14.67 0.43
CA TYR A 266 23.40 -14.88 0.47
C TYR A 266 24.18 -13.56 0.51
#